data_AF-E0Q6Z5-F1
#
_entry.id   AF-E0Q6Z5-F1
#
_cell.length_a   1.000
_cell.length_b   1.000
_cell.length_c   1.000
_cell.angle_alpha   90.00
_cell.angle_beta   90.00
_cell.angle_gamma   90.00
#
_symmetry.space_group_name_H-M   'P 1'
#
loop_
_entity.id
_entity.type
_entity.pdbx_description
1 polymer ?
#
loop_
_entity_poly.entity_id
_entity_poly.type
_entity_poly.pdbx_seq_one_letter_code
_entity_poly.pdbx_strand_id
1 'polypeptide(L)'
;MLPQASDDDGRVIRDSGTSRPAAGPDGRNGPKPFILPDKGASSHAEDCKKTCRLLPKGRWFDAPSFFAGGSGLNVTREKERMLGEARKAALSYQCLVGRTTRIVCDDGFEVAIRWRAENFAHLCGLDYYADDHRRRSLPARRLYVDLLARKRISPKRVAPTGDANWLKAKADVIAGAFELDKAELVVESGNSRVRLYFGGSAWHLGLGRDDNGLYYPKSLKKGPTSDERKPGTSLHYVRSIDLLS
;
A
#
# COMPACT_ATOMS: atom_id res chain seq x y z
N MET A 1 -28.18 -17.06 -52.27
CA MET A 1 -28.82 -18.20 -52.96
C MET A 1 -27.73 -19.21 -53.28
N LEU A 2 -27.90 -20.43 -52.75
CA LEU A 2 -27.12 -21.67 -52.93
C LEU A 2 -25.66 -21.73 -52.42
N PRO A 3 -25.21 -22.92 -51.97
CA PRO A 3 -24.29 -23.11 -50.84
C PRO A 3 -23.00 -23.86 -51.23
N GLN A 4 -22.05 -24.02 -50.31
CA GLN A 4 -20.98 -25.00 -50.43
C GLN A 4 -21.08 -26.10 -49.36
N ALA A 5 -21.24 -27.30 -49.92
CA ALA A 5 -20.89 -28.66 -49.51
C ALA A 5 -20.47 -28.99 -48.07
N SER A 6 -21.15 -30.04 -47.61
CA SER A 6 -20.95 -30.97 -46.51
C SER A 6 -19.64 -31.79 -46.53
N ASP A 7 -19.22 -32.14 -45.31
CA ASP A 7 -18.68 -33.42 -44.79
C ASP A 7 -17.67 -34.24 -45.62
N ASP A 8 -16.50 -34.58 -45.02
CA ASP A 8 -16.26 -35.99 -44.65
C ASP A 8 -15.08 -36.23 -43.69
N ASP A 9 -15.33 -37.17 -42.79
CA ASP A 9 -14.53 -38.21 -42.16
C ASP A 9 -13.20 -37.97 -41.42
N GLY A 10 -13.24 -38.38 -40.15
CA GLY A 10 -12.08 -38.56 -39.29
C GLY A 10 -11.26 -39.81 -39.61
N ARG A 11 -10.00 -39.78 -39.18
CA ARG A 11 -9.25 -41.01 -38.87
C ARG A 11 -8.15 -40.75 -37.85
N VAL A 12 -8.27 -41.42 -36.71
CA VAL A 12 -7.19 -41.66 -35.75
C VAL A 12 -6.45 -42.91 -36.21
N ILE A 13 -5.13 -42.83 -36.44
CA ILE A 13 -4.21 -43.97 -36.39
C ILE A 13 -2.92 -43.54 -35.70
N ARG A 14 -2.55 -44.29 -34.65
CA ARG A 14 -1.24 -44.33 -33.99
C ARG A 14 -0.34 -45.31 -34.74
N ASP A 15 0.95 -45.00 -34.90
CA ASP A 15 2.09 -45.92 -34.70
C ASP A 15 3.41 -45.11 -34.74
N SER A 16 4.27 -45.17 -33.73
CA SER A 16 5.22 -46.24 -33.38
C SER A 16 6.30 -46.44 -34.46
N GLY A 17 7.50 -45.88 -34.27
CA GLY A 17 8.61 -46.11 -35.22
C GLY A 17 9.88 -45.33 -34.95
N THR A 18 10.73 -45.90 -34.10
CA THR A 18 12.15 -45.56 -33.85
C THR A 18 12.99 -45.42 -35.11
N SER A 19 13.87 -44.40 -35.17
CA SER A 19 15.17 -44.44 -35.87
C SER A 19 16.08 -43.27 -35.43
N ARG A 20 17.24 -43.58 -34.83
CA ARG A 20 18.43 -42.70 -34.79
C ARG A 20 19.25 -42.92 -36.06
N PRO A 21 20.02 -41.93 -36.52
CA PRO A 21 21.46 -42.15 -36.51
C PRO A 21 22.33 -40.94 -36.13
N ALA A 22 23.49 -41.32 -35.59
CA ALA A 22 24.86 -40.78 -35.62
C ALA A 22 25.17 -39.28 -35.73
N ALA A 23 26.16 -38.92 -34.91
CA ALA A 23 26.82 -37.63 -34.76
C ALA A 23 27.76 -37.27 -35.92
N GLY A 24 27.86 -35.96 -36.17
CA GLY A 24 28.96 -35.31 -36.88
C GLY A 24 29.26 -33.97 -36.17
N PRO A 25 30.54 -33.58 -36.02
CA PRO A 25 30.96 -32.41 -35.27
C PRO A 25 30.92 -31.17 -36.17
N ASP A 26 30.50 -30.02 -35.63
CA ASP A 26 31.20 -28.75 -35.82
C ASP A 26 30.41 -27.60 -35.19
N GLY A 27 31.16 -26.70 -34.58
CA GLY A 27 30.68 -25.72 -33.63
C GLY A 27 29.74 -24.68 -34.21
N ARG A 28 28.86 -24.22 -33.33
CA ARG A 28 28.35 -22.85 -33.23
C ARG A 28 27.69 -22.71 -31.85
N ASN A 29 28.30 -21.89 -31.00
CA ASN A 29 27.72 -21.41 -29.75
C ASN A 29 26.44 -20.62 -30.07
N GLY A 30 25.30 -21.31 -30.08
CA GLY A 30 23.96 -20.70 -30.05
C GLY A 30 23.42 -20.73 -28.61
N PRO A 31 22.80 -19.65 -28.12
CA PRO A 31 22.28 -19.62 -26.76
C PRO A 31 21.16 -20.66 -26.60
N LYS A 32 21.24 -21.45 -25.52
CA LYS A 32 20.18 -22.37 -25.10
C LYS A 32 18.84 -21.61 -25.02
N PRO A 33 17.70 -22.20 -25.44
CA PRO A 33 16.41 -21.61 -25.14
C PRO A 33 16.26 -21.56 -23.62
N PHE A 34 16.21 -20.35 -23.08
CA PHE A 34 15.94 -20.11 -21.69
C PHE A 34 14.48 -20.50 -21.46
N ILE A 35 14.26 -21.66 -20.84
CA ILE A 35 12.98 -21.96 -20.21
C ILE A 35 12.84 -20.94 -19.08
N LEU A 36 12.01 -19.92 -19.29
CA LEU A 36 11.62 -18.99 -18.24
C LEU A 36 10.93 -19.81 -17.13
N PRO A 37 11.47 -19.87 -15.90
CA PRO A 37 10.59 -20.10 -14.77
C PRO A 37 9.67 -18.88 -14.69
N ASP A 38 8.37 -19.14 -14.69
CA ASP A 38 7.31 -18.17 -14.38
C ASP A 38 7.60 -17.57 -12.99
N LYS A 39 8.35 -16.47 -12.97
CA LYS A 39 8.60 -15.66 -11.78
C LYS A 39 7.45 -14.69 -11.67
N GLY A 40 6.39 -15.18 -11.06
CA GLY A 40 5.31 -14.37 -10.50
C GLY A 40 5.89 -13.18 -9.74
N ALA A 41 5.20 -12.05 -9.90
CA ALA A 41 5.42 -10.77 -9.25
C ALA A 41 6.08 -10.94 -7.86
N SER A 42 7.37 -10.56 -7.75
CA SER A 42 8.05 -10.57 -6.46
C SER A 42 7.38 -9.52 -5.58
N SER A 43 6.58 -10.01 -4.63
CA SER A 43 5.90 -9.20 -3.64
C SER A 43 6.94 -8.34 -2.92
N HIS A 44 6.79 -7.02 -3.01
CA HIS A 44 7.69 -6.01 -2.45
C HIS A 44 7.57 -5.90 -0.91
N ALA A 45 7.35 -7.03 -0.23
CA ALA A 45 7.37 -7.19 1.21
C ALA A 45 8.78 -7.20 1.81
N GLU A 46 9.83 -7.09 0.98
CA GLU A 46 11.22 -7.16 1.42
C GLU A 46 11.82 -5.84 1.91
N ASP A 47 11.25 -4.68 1.54
CA ASP A 47 11.81 -3.39 1.96
C ASP A 47 11.32 -2.89 3.33
N CYS A 48 10.41 -3.63 3.99
CA CYS A 48 10.07 -3.39 5.39
C CYS A 48 10.93 -4.23 6.37
N LYS A 49 11.78 -5.15 5.86
CA LYS A 49 12.58 -6.07 6.70
C LYS A 49 13.99 -5.54 7.04
N LYS A 50 14.45 -4.46 6.40
CA LYS A 50 15.86 -4.00 6.53
C LYS A 50 16.23 -3.33 7.86
N THR A 51 15.31 -3.19 8.82
CA THR A 51 15.63 -2.67 10.17
C THR A 51 15.66 -3.71 11.29
N CYS A 52 15.44 -5.00 11.01
CA CYS A 52 15.49 -6.03 12.04
C CYS A 52 16.64 -7.01 11.78
N ARG A 53 17.88 -6.60 12.07
CA ARG A 53 18.96 -7.58 12.35
C ARG A 53 18.89 -7.94 13.82
N LEU A 54 18.55 -9.20 14.11
CA LEU A 54 18.77 -9.80 15.43
C LEU A 54 20.27 -9.82 15.72
N LEU A 55 20.71 -9.06 16.72
CA LEU A 55 22.00 -9.31 17.36
C LEU A 55 21.83 -10.35 18.48
N PRO A 56 22.84 -11.22 18.71
CA PRO A 56 22.77 -12.27 19.69
C PRO A 56 22.95 -11.67 21.08
N LYS A 57 21.85 -11.17 21.68
CA LYS A 57 21.63 -10.93 23.13
C LYS A 57 20.36 -10.10 23.45
N GLY A 58 19.32 -10.18 22.63
CA GLY A 58 17.96 -9.78 23.05
C GLY A 58 17.76 -8.33 23.52
N ARG A 59 18.59 -7.37 23.07
CA ARG A 59 18.34 -5.93 23.26
C ARG A 59 18.08 -5.26 21.92
N TRP A 60 16.95 -4.56 21.83
CA TRP A 60 16.58 -3.73 20.69
C TRP A 60 17.41 -2.45 20.74
N PHE A 61 17.87 -1.97 19.59
CA PHE A 61 18.58 -0.70 19.48
C PHE A 61 17.56 0.42 19.74
N ASP A 62 17.71 1.12 20.87
CA ASP A 62 16.90 2.28 21.20
C ASP A 62 17.10 3.37 20.13
N ALA A 63 16.04 3.64 19.37
CA ALA A 63 15.93 4.88 18.61
C ALA A 63 15.72 6.05 19.60
N PRO A 64 16.18 7.28 19.30
CA PRO A 64 16.31 8.34 20.29
C PRO A 64 14.99 8.64 21.00
N SER A 65 15.04 8.49 22.33
CA SER A 65 13.94 8.64 23.27
C SER A 65 13.46 10.10 23.33
N PHE A 66 12.36 10.42 22.62
CA PHE A 66 11.70 11.73 22.77
C PHE A 66 10.38 11.72 23.55
N PHE A 67 9.90 10.57 24.02
CA PHE A 67 8.77 10.51 24.96
C PHE A 67 8.97 9.41 26.00
N ALA A 68 9.66 9.75 27.10
CA ALA A 68 9.51 9.04 28.36
C ALA A 68 8.35 9.69 29.14
N GLY A 69 7.16 9.08 29.07
CA GLY A 69 5.97 9.51 29.81
C GLY A 69 4.95 8.37 29.85
N GLY A 70 4.78 7.78 31.03
CA GLY A 70 4.17 6.46 31.22
C GLY A 70 2.67 6.35 30.99
N SER A 71 2.29 5.26 30.32
CA SER A 71 1.21 4.32 30.67
C SER A 71 1.36 3.15 29.70
N GLY A 72 1.39 1.91 30.18
CA GLY A 72 1.44 0.76 29.28
C GLY A 72 0.26 0.84 28.32
N LEU A 73 0.52 1.03 27.03
CA LEU A 73 -0.52 1.21 26.02
C LEU A 73 -1.45 -0.02 26.05
N ASN A 74 -2.73 0.19 26.38
CA ASN A 74 -3.71 -0.89 26.25
C ASN A 74 -4.02 -1.09 24.76
N VAL A 75 -3.23 -1.93 24.12
CA VAL A 75 -3.29 -2.21 22.68
C VAL A 75 -4.69 -2.63 22.24
N THR A 76 -5.41 -3.40 23.08
CA THR A 76 -6.78 -3.83 22.76
C THR A 76 -7.73 -2.64 22.70
N ARG A 77 -7.68 -1.76 23.71
CA ARG A 77 -8.49 -0.53 23.74
C ARG A 77 -8.18 0.40 22.56
N GLU A 78 -6.91 0.56 22.21
CA GLU A 78 -6.53 1.40 21.06
C GLU A 78 -6.95 0.81 19.72
N LYS A 79 -6.98 -0.52 19.58
CA LYS A 79 -7.57 -1.20 18.41
C LYS A 79 -9.07 -0.96 18.32
N GLU A 80 -9.80 -1.06 19.43
CA GLU A 80 -11.23 -0.77 19.48
C GLU A 80 -11.51 0.68 19.06
N ARG A 81 -10.75 1.62 19.63
CA ARG A 81 -10.81 3.04 19.28
C ARG A 81 -10.52 3.28 17.80
N MET A 82 -9.42 2.74 17.28
CA MET A 82 -9.08 2.85 15.85
C MET A 82 -10.17 2.23 14.97
N LEU A 83 -10.71 1.06 15.31
CA LEU A 83 -11.82 0.46 14.55
C LEU A 83 -13.06 1.36 14.54
N GLY A 84 -13.35 2.06 15.65
CA GLY A 84 -14.42 3.05 15.73
C GLY A 84 -14.18 4.25 14.81
N GLU A 85 -13.01 4.87 14.89
CA GLU A 85 -12.66 6.02 14.05
C GLU A 85 -12.51 5.64 12.57
N ALA A 86 -11.96 4.47 12.28
CA ALA A 86 -11.86 3.93 10.93
C ALA A 86 -13.23 3.71 10.28
N ARG A 87 -14.30 3.40 11.04
CA ARG A 87 -15.66 3.33 10.47
C ARG A 87 -16.13 4.70 9.99
N LYS A 88 -15.92 5.76 10.78
CA LYS A 88 -16.27 7.13 10.39
C LYS A 88 -15.47 7.54 9.16
N ALA A 89 -14.16 7.30 9.21
CA ALA A 89 -13.24 7.64 8.14
C ALA A 89 -13.52 6.87 6.84
N ALA A 90 -13.98 5.61 6.92
CA ALA A 90 -14.32 4.81 5.75
C ALA A 90 -15.47 5.43 4.94
N LEU A 91 -16.42 6.10 5.59
CA LEU A 91 -17.51 6.82 4.92
C LEU A 91 -16.97 8.00 4.13
N SER A 92 -16.11 8.83 4.72
CA SER A 92 -15.46 9.93 4.01
C SER A 92 -14.56 9.43 2.87
N TYR A 93 -13.84 8.32 3.10
CA TYR A 93 -12.98 7.69 2.10
C TYR A 93 -13.77 7.15 0.89
N GLN A 94 -15.05 6.79 1.06
CA GLN A 94 -15.88 6.24 0.00
C GLN A 94 -16.03 7.18 -1.20
N CYS A 95 -16.06 8.49 -0.96
CA CYS A 95 -16.14 9.49 -2.03
C CYS A 95 -14.85 9.57 -2.87
N LEU A 96 -13.74 9.02 -2.36
CA LEU A 96 -12.43 9.05 -3.00
C LEU A 96 -12.10 7.75 -3.73
N VAL A 97 -12.51 6.59 -3.18
CA VAL A 97 -12.14 5.27 -3.75
C VAL A 97 -12.55 5.15 -5.21
N GLY A 98 -11.58 4.77 -6.05
CA GLY A 98 -11.76 4.63 -7.50
C GLY A 98 -11.53 5.91 -8.29
N ARG A 99 -11.37 7.06 -7.61
CA ARG A 99 -11.12 8.37 -8.22
C ARG A 99 -9.66 8.80 -8.08
N THR A 100 -9.32 9.85 -8.80
CA THR A 100 -8.02 10.52 -8.68
C THR A 100 -8.21 11.95 -8.18
N THR A 101 -7.52 12.33 -7.12
CA THR A 101 -7.48 13.73 -6.70
C THR A 101 -6.25 14.39 -7.28
N ARG A 102 -6.42 15.46 -8.05
CA ARG A 102 -5.33 16.32 -8.49
C ARG A 102 -5.18 17.49 -7.53
N ILE A 103 -3.97 17.71 -7.04
CA ILE A 103 -3.59 18.82 -6.18
C ILE A 103 -2.65 19.69 -6.99
N VAL A 104 -3.00 20.97 -7.12
CA VAL A 104 -2.19 21.98 -7.81
C VAL A 104 -1.67 22.94 -6.76
N CYS A 105 -0.36 23.19 -6.77
CA CYS A 105 0.31 24.13 -5.89
C CYS A 105 0.54 25.49 -6.56
N ASP A 106 0.79 26.52 -5.75
CA ASP A 106 0.96 27.89 -6.24
C ASP A 106 2.15 28.07 -7.19
N ASP A 107 3.18 27.25 -7.04
CA ASP A 107 4.39 27.25 -7.86
C ASP A 107 4.29 26.37 -9.11
N GLY A 108 3.10 25.81 -9.38
CA GLY A 108 2.85 24.91 -10.50
C GLY A 108 3.23 23.46 -10.26
N PHE A 109 3.68 23.09 -9.05
CA PHE A 109 3.86 21.69 -8.69
C PHE A 109 2.50 20.97 -8.63
N GLU A 110 2.43 19.77 -9.21
CA GLU A 110 1.18 18.99 -9.27
C GLU A 110 1.34 17.57 -8.72
N VAL A 111 0.35 17.13 -7.95
CA VAL A 111 0.28 15.77 -7.40
C VAL A 111 -1.07 15.16 -7.75
N ALA A 112 -1.08 14.09 -8.52
CA ALA A 112 -2.27 13.28 -8.78
C ALA A 112 -2.29 12.04 -7.90
N ILE A 113 -3.24 11.96 -6.96
CA ILE A 113 -3.39 10.88 -5.98
C ILE A 113 -4.52 9.95 -6.38
N ARG A 114 -4.18 8.69 -6.67
CA ARG A 114 -5.15 7.61 -6.91
C ARG A 114 -5.53 6.93 -5.61
N TRP A 115 -6.84 6.86 -5.35
CA TRP A 115 -7.39 6.29 -4.12
C TRP A 115 -7.92 4.88 -4.36
N ARG A 116 -7.47 3.92 -3.55
CA ARG A 116 -7.86 2.51 -3.64
C ARG A 116 -8.28 1.98 -2.28
N ALA A 117 -9.27 1.09 -2.29
CA ALA A 117 -9.74 0.40 -1.07
C ALA A 117 -8.60 -0.29 -0.30
N GLU A 118 -7.58 -0.78 -1.00
CA GLU A 118 -6.43 -1.49 -0.42
C GLU A 118 -5.57 -0.59 0.47
N ASN A 119 -5.51 0.70 0.16
CA ASN A 119 -4.66 1.64 0.89
C ASN A 119 -5.22 1.98 2.26
N PHE A 120 -6.54 1.87 2.44
CA PHE A 120 -7.24 2.27 3.65
C PHE A 120 -6.69 1.57 4.91
N ALA A 121 -6.39 0.27 4.82
CA ALA A 121 -5.84 -0.48 5.95
C ALA A 121 -4.47 0.05 6.42
N HIS A 122 -3.61 0.45 5.47
CA HIS A 122 -2.32 1.05 5.76
C HIS A 122 -2.44 2.44 6.41
N LEU A 123 -3.48 3.21 6.05
CA LEU A 123 -3.77 4.50 6.66
C LEU A 123 -4.21 4.33 8.11
N CYS A 124 -5.10 3.36 8.38
CA CYS A 124 -5.45 2.94 9.73
C CYS A 124 -4.28 2.30 10.50
N GLY A 125 -3.22 1.87 9.82
CA GLY A 125 -2.11 1.16 10.44
C GLY A 125 -2.55 -0.17 11.05
N LEU A 126 -3.43 -0.89 10.36
CA LEU A 126 -3.96 -2.17 10.80
C LEU A 126 -3.77 -3.26 9.74
N ASP A 127 -3.25 -4.40 10.16
CA ASP A 127 -3.33 -5.66 9.44
C ASP A 127 -4.59 -6.41 9.86
N TYR A 128 -5.30 -7.03 8.91
CA TYR A 128 -6.59 -7.67 9.16
C TYR A 128 -6.56 -9.18 8.88
N TYR A 129 -7.19 -9.96 9.77
CA TYR A 129 -7.10 -11.42 9.78
C TYR A 129 -8.49 -12.09 9.78
N ALA A 130 -8.53 -13.31 9.25
CA ALA A 130 -9.75 -14.10 9.17
C ALA A 130 -10.18 -14.69 10.52
N ASP A 131 -9.22 -14.93 11.42
CA ASP A 131 -9.38 -15.61 12.70
C ASP A 131 -8.75 -14.81 13.86
N ASP A 132 -9.22 -15.08 15.09
CA ASP A 132 -8.76 -14.40 16.31
C ASP A 132 -7.30 -14.72 16.67
N HIS A 133 -6.78 -15.86 16.19
CA HIS A 133 -5.39 -16.27 16.38
C HIS A 133 -4.45 -15.65 15.34
N ARG A 134 -4.98 -14.85 14.40
CA ARG A 134 -4.22 -14.13 13.36
C ARG A 134 -3.36 -15.06 12.49
N ARG A 135 -3.81 -16.30 12.25
CA ARG A 135 -3.07 -17.28 11.43
C ARG A 135 -3.21 -17.01 9.94
N ARG A 136 -4.35 -16.46 9.52
CA ARG A 136 -4.62 -16.16 8.11
C ARG A 136 -4.89 -14.68 7.89
N SER A 137 -3.93 -14.00 7.26
CA SER A 137 -4.08 -12.61 6.83
C SER A 137 -5.13 -12.49 5.72
N LEU A 138 -5.94 -11.46 5.78
CA LEU A 138 -6.90 -11.09 4.74
C LEU A 138 -6.29 -9.99 3.84
N PRO A 139 -6.73 -9.89 2.57
CA PRO A 139 -6.33 -8.77 1.71
C PRO A 139 -6.67 -7.43 2.36
N ALA A 140 -5.77 -6.43 2.21
CA ALA A 140 -5.91 -5.11 2.84
C ALA A 140 -7.27 -4.44 2.55
N ARG A 141 -7.77 -4.55 1.31
CA ARG A 141 -9.12 -4.05 0.91
C ARG A 141 -10.25 -4.58 1.79
N ARG A 142 -10.10 -5.77 2.37
CA ARG A 142 -11.18 -6.45 3.09
C ARG A 142 -11.56 -5.71 4.36
N LEU A 143 -10.59 -5.07 5.03
CA LEU A 143 -10.87 -4.24 6.19
C LEU A 143 -11.85 -3.11 5.83
N TYR A 144 -11.56 -2.37 4.76
CA TYR A 144 -12.41 -1.29 4.26
C TYR A 144 -13.82 -1.76 3.92
N VAL A 145 -13.93 -2.85 3.16
CA VAL A 145 -15.22 -3.43 2.75
C VAL A 145 -16.06 -3.86 3.97
N ASP A 146 -15.45 -4.56 4.93
CA ASP A 146 -16.17 -5.05 6.11
C ASP A 146 -16.55 -3.91 7.08
N LEU A 147 -15.77 -2.82 7.13
CA LEU A 147 -16.13 -1.60 7.86
C LEU A 147 -17.35 -0.90 7.25
N LEU A 148 -17.38 -0.72 5.93
CA LEU A 148 -18.53 -0.13 5.22
C LEU A 148 -19.79 -0.97 5.34
N ALA A 149 -19.66 -2.31 5.26
CA ALA A 149 -20.75 -3.25 5.49
C ALA A 149 -21.21 -3.31 6.96
N ARG A 150 -20.68 -2.45 7.84
CA ARG A 150 -20.98 -2.38 9.27
C ARG A 150 -20.79 -3.71 10.01
N LYS A 151 -19.93 -4.60 9.50
CA LYS A 151 -19.65 -5.86 10.17
C LYS A 151 -18.96 -5.61 11.50
N ARG A 152 -19.29 -6.44 12.50
CA ARG A 152 -18.58 -6.43 13.77
C ARG A 152 -17.21 -7.05 13.57
N ILE A 153 -16.15 -6.26 13.77
CA ILE A 153 -14.77 -6.71 13.67
C ILE A 153 -14.21 -6.83 15.09
N SER A 154 -13.78 -8.02 15.46
CA SER A 154 -13.12 -8.27 16.75
C SER A 154 -11.72 -7.61 16.77
N PRO A 155 -11.33 -6.90 17.84
CA PRO A 155 -9.98 -6.37 18.00
C PRO A 155 -8.88 -7.45 17.95
N LYS A 156 -9.22 -8.72 18.24
CA LYS A 156 -8.28 -9.85 18.13
C LYS A 156 -7.89 -10.15 16.68
N ARG A 157 -8.79 -9.86 15.74
CA ARG A 157 -8.60 -10.06 14.30
C ARG A 157 -7.84 -8.95 13.60
N VAL A 158 -7.39 -7.93 14.33
CA VAL A 158 -6.53 -6.87 13.80
C VAL A 158 -5.23 -6.77 14.57
N ALA A 159 -4.15 -6.38 13.90
CA ALA A 159 -2.86 -6.08 14.52
C ALA A 159 -2.37 -4.70 14.05
N PRO A 160 -1.68 -3.92 14.91
CA PRO A 160 -1.06 -2.68 14.46
C PRO A 160 0.06 -2.99 13.46
N THR A 161 0.11 -2.27 12.36
CA THR A 161 1.22 -2.34 11.40
C THR A 161 2.39 -1.51 11.97
N GLY A 162 3.35 -2.17 12.64
CA GLY A 162 4.51 -1.53 13.27
C GLY A 162 4.30 -1.23 14.76
N ASP A 163 4.80 -0.08 15.23
CA ASP A 163 4.70 0.31 16.64
C ASP A 163 3.24 0.64 17.03
N ALA A 164 2.74 -0.02 18.08
CA ALA A 164 1.41 0.18 18.60
C ALA A 164 1.17 1.62 19.10
N ASN A 165 2.21 2.35 19.52
CA ASN A 165 2.09 3.75 19.92
C ASN A 165 1.61 4.65 18.77
N TRP A 166 1.94 4.28 17.52
CA TRP A 166 1.48 5.01 16.34
C TRP A 166 -0.02 4.82 16.09
N LEU A 167 -0.61 3.73 16.58
CA LEU A 167 -2.04 3.46 16.42
C LEU A 167 -2.88 4.54 17.10
N LYS A 168 -2.48 4.94 18.32
CA LYS A 168 -3.12 6.03 19.06
C LYS A 168 -3.07 7.34 18.28
N ALA A 169 -1.88 7.72 17.79
CA ALA A 169 -1.70 8.95 17.03
C ALA A 169 -2.47 8.96 15.70
N LYS A 170 -2.55 7.81 15.01
CA LYS A 170 -3.37 7.67 13.80
C LYS A 170 -4.87 7.77 14.10
N ALA A 171 -5.33 7.18 15.20
CA ALA A 171 -6.74 7.21 15.60
C ALA A 171 -7.22 8.66 15.84
N ASP A 172 -6.35 9.53 16.35
CA ASP A 172 -6.67 10.95 16.56
C ASP A 172 -6.98 11.70 15.25
N VAL A 173 -6.40 11.29 14.12
CA VAL A 173 -6.42 12.07 12.87
C VAL A 173 -7.17 11.38 11.73
N ILE A 174 -7.35 10.05 11.76
CA ILE A 174 -7.90 9.28 10.62
C ILE A 174 -9.30 9.73 10.21
N ALA A 175 -10.15 10.14 11.15
CA ALA A 175 -11.52 10.56 10.86
C ALA A 175 -11.58 11.83 9.98
N GLY A 176 -10.69 12.80 10.23
CA GLY A 176 -10.55 14.01 9.42
C GLY A 176 -9.54 13.88 8.27
N ALA A 177 -8.91 12.71 8.11
CA ALA A 177 -7.78 12.56 7.18
C ALA A 177 -8.15 12.66 5.69
N PHE A 178 -9.46 12.59 5.40
CA PHE A 178 -10.01 12.53 4.06
C PHE A 178 -10.81 13.78 3.69
N GLU A 179 -10.80 14.79 4.56
CA GLU A 179 -11.27 16.14 4.27
C GLU A 179 -10.16 16.88 3.50
N LEU A 180 -10.09 16.61 2.19
CA LEU A 180 -9.00 17.06 1.35
C LEU A 180 -8.94 18.59 1.23
N ASP A 181 -10.07 19.27 1.39
CA ASP A 181 -10.20 20.73 1.46
C ASP A 181 -9.33 21.38 2.53
N LYS A 182 -8.91 20.62 3.55
CA LYS A 182 -8.02 21.07 4.62
C LYS A 182 -6.53 20.83 4.34
N ALA A 183 -6.19 20.38 3.13
CA ALA A 183 -4.80 20.22 2.74
C ALA A 183 -4.18 21.59 2.41
N GLU A 184 -3.04 21.88 3.02
CA GLU A 184 -2.43 23.21 2.99
C GLU A 184 -1.07 23.21 2.27
N LEU A 185 -0.33 22.10 2.40
CA LEU A 185 1.06 22.05 1.98
C LEU A 185 1.45 20.67 1.47
N VAL A 186 2.11 20.66 0.32
CA VAL A 186 2.83 19.49 -0.20
C VAL A 186 4.31 19.67 0.08
N VAL A 187 4.94 18.64 0.61
CA VAL A 187 6.36 18.62 0.93
C VAL A 187 7.04 17.56 0.10
N GLU A 188 7.94 17.96 -0.78
CA GLU A 188 8.85 17.07 -1.48
C GLU A 188 10.20 17.07 -0.74
N SER A 189 10.49 15.98 -0.04
CA SER A 189 11.78 15.83 0.63
C SER A 189 12.90 15.46 -0.33
N GLY A 190 14.16 15.73 0.04
CA GLY A 190 15.32 15.49 -0.82
C GLY A 190 15.60 14.02 -1.22
N ASN A 191 14.83 13.06 -0.70
CA ASN A 191 14.82 11.67 -1.18
C ASN A 191 13.57 11.36 -2.04
N SER A 192 12.97 12.39 -2.64
CA SER A 192 11.78 12.36 -3.49
C SER A 192 10.53 11.77 -2.84
N ARG A 193 10.46 11.75 -1.50
CA ARG A 193 9.21 11.40 -0.81
C ARG A 193 8.32 12.62 -0.73
N VAL A 194 7.11 12.45 -1.23
CA VAL A 194 6.06 13.48 -1.20
C VAL A 194 5.14 13.23 -0.02
N ARG A 195 4.82 14.30 0.71
CA ARG A 195 3.90 14.27 1.84
C ARG A 195 2.89 15.41 1.73
N LEU A 196 1.63 15.13 2.00
CA LEU A 196 0.54 16.11 1.99
C LEU A 196 0.14 16.43 3.43
N TYR A 197 0.29 17.67 3.85
CA TYR A 197 0.03 18.15 5.20
C TYR A 197 -1.33 18.81 5.34
N PHE A 198 -1.87 18.68 6.54
CA PHE A 198 -3.23 19.08 6.88
C PHE A 198 -3.31 19.68 8.29
N GLY A 199 -4.37 20.45 8.53
CA GLY A 199 -4.77 20.91 9.86
C GLY A 199 -3.71 21.77 10.53
N GLY A 200 -3.26 22.83 9.87
CA GLY A 200 -2.20 23.70 10.37
C GLY A 200 -0.87 22.95 10.52
N SER A 201 -0.56 22.06 9.58
CA SER A 201 0.67 21.24 9.59
C SER A 201 0.81 20.21 10.71
N ALA A 202 -0.25 19.86 11.45
CA ALA A 202 -0.16 18.94 12.60
C ALA A 202 -0.03 17.45 12.23
N TRP A 203 -0.43 17.08 11.00
CA TRP A 203 -0.34 15.72 10.49
C TRP A 203 -0.25 15.70 8.97
N HIS A 204 0.07 14.52 8.42
CA HIS A 204 0.31 14.35 6.99
C HIS A 204 0.02 12.95 6.45
N LEU A 205 -0.31 12.89 5.16
CA LEU A 205 -0.32 11.70 4.33
C LEU A 205 1.03 11.58 3.60
N GLY A 206 1.78 10.52 3.90
CA GLY A 206 2.91 10.10 3.08
C GLY A 206 2.41 9.42 1.82
N LEU A 207 2.91 9.86 0.66
CA LEU A 207 2.52 9.36 -0.64
C LEU A 207 3.58 8.42 -1.20
N GLY A 208 3.14 7.30 -1.76
CA GLY A 208 3.94 6.47 -2.65
C GLY A 208 3.68 6.88 -4.10
N ARG A 209 4.58 6.55 -5.01
CA ARG A 209 4.42 6.75 -6.45
C ARG A 209 4.37 5.39 -7.12
N ASP A 210 3.41 5.19 -8.01
CA ASP A 210 3.30 3.98 -8.81
C ASP A 210 4.03 4.10 -10.16
N ASP A 211 4.08 2.99 -10.89
CA ASP A 211 4.82 2.89 -12.16
C ASP A 211 4.24 3.78 -13.27
N ASN A 212 2.98 4.19 -13.15
CA ASN A 212 2.31 5.12 -14.07
C ASN A 212 2.57 6.58 -13.68
N GLY A 213 3.38 6.83 -12.65
CA GLY A 213 3.70 8.15 -12.14
C GLY A 213 2.62 8.77 -11.24
N LEU A 214 1.52 8.06 -10.96
CA LEU A 214 0.48 8.53 -10.05
C LEU A 214 0.88 8.27 -8.60
N TYR A 215 0.49 9.18 -7.73
CA TYR A 215 0.68 9.02 -6.30
C TYR A 215 -0.44 8.17 -5.70
N TYR A 216 -0.16 7.55 -4.56
CA TYR A 216 -1.16 6.84 -3.78
C TYR A 216 -0.89 7.03 -2.29
N PRO A 217 -1.92 7.10 -1.44
CA PRO A 217 -1.73 7.31 -0.02
C PRO A 217 -1.09 6.04 0.58
N LYS A 218 0.09 6.20 1.17
CA LYS A 218 0.91 5.10 1.70
C LYS A 218 0.88 5.03 3.23
N SER A 219 0.83 6.18 3.90
CA SER A 219 0.81 6.23 5.36
C SER A 219 0.18 7.51 5.88
N LEU A 220 -0.54 7.41 7.00
CA LEU A 220 -0.99 8.56 7.79
C LEU A 220 -0.13 8.68 9.05
N LYS A 221 0.37 9.88 9.34
CA LYS A 221 1.24 10.15 10.48
C LYS A 221 0.95 11.52 11.08
N LYS A 222 1.00 11.61 12.41
CA LYS A 222 0.97 12.88 13.17
C LYS A 222 2.39 13.42 13.29
N GLY A 223 2.58 14.71 13.07
CA GLY A 223 3.90 15.35 13.12
C GLY A 223 3.91 16.72 12.43
N PRO A 224 4.65 17.70 12.96
CA PRO A 224 4.71 19.04 12.41
C PRO A 224 5.50 19.13 11.10
N THR A 225 5.26 20.18 10.30
CA THR A 225 6.08 20.48 9.11
C THR A 225 7.48 21.01 9.45
N SER A 226 7.70 21.48 10.68
CA SER A 226 9.01 21.96 11.14
C SER A 226 10.11 20.92 10.98
N ASP A 227 9.77 19.64 11.17
CA ASP A 227 10.70 18.51 11.13
C ASP A 227 11.21 18.22 9.70
N GLU A 228 10.55 18.79 8.70
CA GLU A 228 10.87 18.61 7.28
C GLU A 228 11.65 19.76 6.67
N ARG A 229 11.89 20.86 7.40
CA ARG A 229 12.74 21.99 6.98
C ARG A 229 14.22 21.62 7.02
N LYS A 230 14.57 20.60 6.24
CA LYS A 230 15.93 20.11 6.04
C LYS A 230 16.43 20.61 4.69
N PRO A 231 17.76 20.78 4.52
CA PRO A 231 18.33 21.08 3.22
C PRO A 231 17.86 20.07 2.16
N GLY A 232 17.44 20.57 1.00
CA GLY A 232 16.93 19.75 -0.10
C GLY A 232 15.44 19.37 0.00
N THR A 233 14.68 19.93 0.94
CA THR A 233 13.22 19.82 0.96
C THR A 233 12.57 21.02 0.28
N SER A 234 11.65 20.77 -0.64
CA SER A 234 10.79 21.76 -1.28
C SER A 234 9.41 21.80 -0.60
N LEU A 235 8.89 23.01 -0.41
CA LEU A 235 7.57 23.27 0.20
C LEU A 235 6.68 23.90 -0.86
N HIS A 236 5.58 23.24 -1.21
CA HIS A 236 4.64 23.66 -2.24
C HIS A 236 3.27 23.93 -1.59
N TYR A 237 2.83 25.18 -1.56
CA TYR A 237 1.55 25.56 -0.96
C TYR A 237 0.40 25.15 -1.87
N VAL A 238 -0.64 24.54 -1.29
CA VAL A 238 -1.79 24.04 -2.05
C VAL A 238 -2.66 25.21 -2.50
N ARG A 239 -2.91 25.26 -3.81
CA ARG A 239 -3.75 26.28 -4.45
C ARG A 239 -5.17 25.77 -4.70
N SER A 240 -5.27 24.58 -5.28
CA SER A 240 -6.55 23.97 -5.61
C SER A 240 -6.48 22.45 -5.58
N ILE A 241 -7.65 21.84 -5.38
CA ILE A 241 -7.82 20.40 -5.28
C ILE A 241 -9.02 20.02 -6.14
N ASP A 242 -8.77 19.22 -7.17
CA ASP A 242 -9.78 18.74 -8.10
C ASP A 242 -9.98 17.24 -7.92
N LEU A 243 -11.24 16.80 -7.82
CA LEU A 243 -11.57 15.38 -7.82
C LEU A 243 -11.93 14.93 -9.25
N LEU A 244 -11.06 14.15 -9.85
CA LEU A 244 -11.20 13.61 -11.20
C LEU A 244 -11.88 12.23 -11.14
N SER A 245 -12.85 12.02 -12.04
CA SER A 245 -13.66 10.80 -12.14
C SER A 245 -12.92 9.69 -12.88
#